data_AF-A0A2N2YH08-F1
#
_entry.id   AF-A0A2N2YH08-F1
#
_cell.length_a   1.000
_cell.length_b   1.000
_cell.length_c   1.000
_cell.angle_alpha   90.00
_cell.angle_beta   90.00
_cell.angle_gamma   90.00
#
_symmetry.space_group_name_H-M   'P 1'
#
loop_
_entity.id
_entity.type
_entity.pdbx_description
1 polymer ?
#
loop_
_entity_poly.entity_id
_entity_poly.type
_entity_poly.pdbx_seq_one_letter_code
_entity_poly.pdbx_strand_id
1 'polypeptide(L)'
;MIRRSENNVNRYYANINTGNYNESTAKVYSDDSLLTANQDIASEVNEVFRLFESKFIIPEFKTLIVAPFRIRKFFIEMLENEIKNAQSGKEAWAVLRMNSLVDRKAIRKLYEASQAGVKITLITRGICMLKAGVSELSENITAFSIVDRYLEHGRNFVFCNGGEPAYYIGSSDWMQRNFDHRVEVICPVYDKDIQREIWDLIQIQMKDNVKARWLDPENLNVYKRDPGEISHRSQFEIYQYLKDKFESSIKAEN
;
A
#
# COMPACT_ATOMS: atom_id res chain seq x y z
N MET A 1 15.26 5.70 13.09
CA MET A 1 14.76 5.36 14.44
C MET A 1 15.51 6.23 15.44
N ILE A 2 14.81 6.74 16.44
CA ILE A 2 15.36 7.59 17.51
C ILE A 2 15.08 6.90 18.83
N ARG A 3 16.12 6.69 19.64
CA ARG A 3 15.99 6.24 21.04
C ARG A 3 16.23 7.44 21.94
N ARG A 4 15.27 7.72 22.83
CA ARG A 4 15.36 8.81 23.82
C ARG A 4 15.10 8.25 25.21
N SER A 5 15.87 8.69 26.21
CA SER A 5 15.57 8.42 27.61
C SER A 5 14.52 9.42 28.10
N GLU A 6 13.37 8.91 28.55
CA GLU A 6 12.29 9.70 29.14
C GLU A 6 11.93 9.07 30.49
N ASN A 7 12.05 9.84 31.58
CA ASN A 7 11.81 9.35 32.94
C ASN A 7 12.61 8.06 33.28
N ASN A 8 13.88 8.00 32.86
CA ASN A 8 14.76 6.84 33.01
C ASN A 8 14.31 5.57 32.26
N VAL A 9 13.39 5.70 31.30
CA VAL A 9 12.96 4.60 30.43
C VAL A 9 13.34 4.94 28.99
N ASN A 10 13.91 3.96 28.26
CA ASN A 10 14.16 4.11 26.83
C ASN A 10 12.84 4.09 26.07
N ARG A 11 12.57 5.17 25.33
CA ARG A 11 11.47 5.29 24.38
C ARG A 11 12.00 5.32 22.96
N TYR A 12 11.27 4.65 22.07
CA TYR A 12 11.61 4.53 20.66
C TYR A 12 10.63 5.31 19.80
N TYR A 13 11.16 6.02 18.81
CA TYR A 13 10.40 6.72 17.78
C TYR A 13 10.88 6.25 16.42
N ALA A 14 9.95 5.95 15.53
CA ALA A 14 10.24 5.42 14.21
C ALA A 14 9.65 6.29 13.12
N ASN A 15 10.36 6.32 11.99
CA ASN A 15 9.81 6.76 10.71
C ASN A 15 9.85 5.55 9.77
N ILE A 16 8.70 5.20 9.22
CA ILE A 16 8.55 4.16 8.19
C ILE A 16 8.03 4.84 6.94
N ASN A 17 8.76 4.71 5.84
CA ASN A 17 8.50 5.43 4.60
C ASN A 17 8.36 4.44 3.43
N THR A 18 7.48 4.75 2.47
CA THR A 18 7.35 4.01 1.22
C THR A 18 8.52 4.23 0.26
N GLY A 19 9.22 5.34 0.42
CA GLY A 19 10.36 5.78 -0.37
C GLY A 19 11.64 6.02 0.44
N ASN A 20 12.58 6.70 -0.21
CA ASN A 20 13.88 7.01 0.39
C ASN A 20 13.90 8.44 0.96
N TYR A 21 14.92 8.76 1.77
CA TYR A 21 15.11 10.08 2.38
C TYR A 21 15.83 11.09 1.47
N ASN A 22 15.81 10.89 0.14
CA ASN A 22 16.51 11.79 -0.76
C ASN A 22 15.66 13.04 -1.05
N GLU A 23 16.12 14.20 -0.60
CA GLU A 23 15.45 15.50 -0.78
C GLU A 23 15.17 15.86 -2.25
N SER A 24 16.02 15.40 -3.17
CA SER A 24 15.84 15.66 -4.61
C SER A 24 14.66 14.86 -5.17
N THR A 25 14.48 13.60 -4.74
CA THR A 25 13.36 12.77 -5.17
C THR A 25 12.07 13.12 -4.44
N ALA A 26 12.13 13.60 -3.19
CA ALA A 26 10.94 14.05 -2.44
C ALA A 26 10.16 15.18 -3.15
N LYS A 27 10.79 15.95 -4.05
CA LYS A 27 10.12 17.00 -4.84
C LYS A 27 9.29 16.47 -6.01
N VAL A 28 9.53 15.22 -6.40
CA VAL A 28 8.98 14.63 -7.64
C VAL A 28 8.30 13.30 -7.41
N TYR A 29 8.56 12.60 -6.31
CA TYR A 29 7.95 11.30 -5.97
C TYR A 29 6.87 11.54 -4.93
N SER A 30 5.72 10.90 -5.10
CA SER A 30 4.69 10.85 -4.06
C SER A 30 4.95 9.64 -3.16
N ASP A 31 5.39 9.92 -1.94
CA ASP A 31 5.73 8.94 -0.91
C ASP A 31 4.96 9.22 0.37
N ASP A 32 4.65 8.16 1.13
CA ASP A 32 4.00 8.23 2.44
C ASP A 32 5.01 7.97 3.55
N SER A 33 4.95 8.77 4.62
CA SER A 33 5.85 8.64 5.77
C SER A 33 5.05 8.61 7.07
N LEU A 34 5.14 7.49 7.79
CA LEU A 34 4.52 7.31 9.11
C LEU A 34 5.56 7.59 10.20
N LEU A 35 5.33 8.66 10.94
CA LEU A 35 6.02 8.94 12.20
C LEU A 35 5.23 8.32 13.34
N THR A 36 5.88 7.50 14.18
CA THR A 36 5.19 6.81 15.26
C THR A 36 6.03 6.68 16.53
N ALA A 37 5.35 6.81 17.66
CA ALA A 37 5.85 6.48 19.00
C ALA A 37 5.18 5.21 19.56
N ASN A 38 4.44 4.45 18.74
CA ASN A 38 3.94 3.14 19.13
C ASN A 38 5.15 2.23 19.41
N GLN A 39 5.26 1.75 20.65
CA GLN A 39 6.47 1.02 21.06
C GLN A 39 6.58 -0.36 20.41
N ASP A 40 5.47 -1.04 20.09
CA ASP A 40 5.51 -2.33 19.40
C ASP A 40 6.10 -2.20 17.99
N ILE A 41 5.71 -1.15 17.26
CA ILE A 41 6.27 -0.82 15.95
C ILE A 41 7.71 -0.32 16.10
N ALA A 42 7.95 0.67 16.96
CA ALA A 42 9.23 1.37 17.03
C ALA A 42 10.36 0.49 17.58
N SER A 43 10.07 -0.42 18.51
CA SER A 43 11.05 -1.42 18.96
C SER A 43 11.38 -2.43 17.86
N GLU A 44 10.41 -2.84 17.05
CA GLU A 44 10.67 -3.75 15.94
C GLU A 44 11.48 -3.10 14.81
N VAL A 45 11.33 -1.78 14.60
CA VAL A 45 12.25 -1.04 13.72
C VAL A 45 13.69 -1.13 14.23
N ASN A 46 13.92 -1.11 15.54
CA ASN A 46 15.26 -1.34 16.11
C ASN A 46 15.77 -2.76 15.79
N GLU A 47 14.90 -3.78 15.83
CA GLU A 47 15.26 -5.14 15.41
C GLU A 47 15.60 -5.24 13.91
N VAL A 48 14.96 -4.45 13.06
CA VAL A 48 15.37 -4.32 11.64
C VAL A 48 16.78 -3.75 11.53
N PHE A 49 17.17 -2.77 12.35
CA PHE A 49 18.56 -2.28 12.33
C PHE A 49 19.56 -3.34 12.80
N ARG A 50 19.21 -4.15 13.81
CA ARG A 50 20.06 -5.24 14.30
C ARG A 50 20.34 -6.31 13.24
N LEU A 51 19.44 -6.53 12.28
CA LEU A 51 19.70 -7.41 11.13
C LEU A 51 20.92 -6.98 10.31
N PHE A 52 21.14 -5.67 10.17
CA PHE A 52 22.29 -5.15 9.43
C PHE A 52 23.60 -5.26 10.22
N GLU A 53 23.50 -5.25 11.55
CA GLU A 53 24.65 -5.32 12.46
C GLU A 53 25.10 -6.77 12.74
N SER A 54 24.17 -7.73 12.80
CA SER A 54 24.46 -9.12 13.16
C SER A 54 23.92 -10.10 12.13
N LYS A 55 24.83 -10.85 11.49
CA LYS A 55 24.52 -11.83 10.43
C LYS A 55 23.83 -13.10 10.91
N PHE A 56 23.73 -13.33 12.23
CA PHE A 56 23.36 -14.65 12.79
C PHE A 56 22.08 -14.66 13.63
N ILE A 57 21.45 -13.50 13.85
CA ILE A 57 20.18 -13.42 14.60
C ILE A 57 19.07 -13.17 13.60
N ILE A 58 18.16 -14.13 13.47
CA ILE A 58 16.88 -13.94 12.76
C ILE A 58 15.91 -13.36 13.79
N PRO A 59 15.54 -12.06 13.72
CA PRO A 59 14.59 -11.47 14.64
C PRO A 59 13.18 -11.99 14.34
N GLU A 60 12.41 -12.21 15.39
CA GLU A 60 10.98 -12.43 15.26
C GLU A 60 10.26 -11.08 15.28
N PHE A 61 9.53 -10.80 14.20
CA PHE A 61 8.67 -9.63 14.09
C PHE A 61 7.23 -10.04 14.34
N LYS A 62 6.61 -9.47 15.38
CA LYS A 62 5.20 -9.68 15.71
C LYS A 62 4.30 -8.72 14.94
N THR A 63 4.77 -7.49 14.73
CA THR A 63 3.98 -6.38 14.19
C THR A 63 4.38 -6.06 12.75
N LEU A 64 5.66 -5.80 12.51
CA LEU A 64 6.20 -5.51 11.18
C LEU A 64 6.25 -6.78 10.34
N ILE A 65 6.04 -6.61 9.04
CA ILE A 65 6.21 -7.68 8.07
C ILE A 65 7.46 -7.37 7.26
N VAL A 66 8.50 -8.16 7.50
CA VAL A 66 9.86 -7.87 7.03
C VAL A 66 10.31 -8.90 6.00
N ALA A 67 10.89 -8.44 4.89
CA ALA A 67 11.60 -9.30 3.93
C ALA A 67 13.07 -9.49 4.37
N PRO A 68 13.70 -10.63 4.02
CA PRO A 68 13.19 -11.70 3.14
C PRO A 68 12.36 -12.77 3.85
N PHE A 69 11.85 -12.51 5.06
CA PHE A 69 11.28 -13.53 5.93
C PHE A 69 9.79 -13.80 5.67
N ARG A 70 8.93 -12.78 5.77
CA ARG A 70 7.47 -13.00 5.92
C ARG A 70 6.60 -12.35 4.85
N ILE A 71 7.07 -11.35 4.10
CA ILE A 71 6.22 -10.51 3.23
C ILE A 71 5.36 -11.34 2.27
N ARG A 72 5.94 -12.27 1.49
CA ARG A 72 5.15 -13.08 0.55
C ARG A 72 4.07 -13.90 1.27
N LYS A 73 4.46 -14.58 2.36
CA LYS A 73 3.54 -15.43 3.14
C LYS A 73 2.40 -14.59 3.70
N PHE A 74 2.71 -13.43 4.26
CA PHE A 74 1.74 -12.49 4.79
C PHE A 74 0.70 -12.05 3.75
N PHE A 75 1.11 -11.58 2.57
CA PHE A 75 0.13 -11.17 1.55
C PHE A 75 -0.73 -12.33 1.05
N ILE A 76 -0.17 -13.55 0.97
CA ILE A 76 -0.95 -14.75 0.66
C ILE A 76 -1.99 -15.02 1.77
N GLU A 77 -1.60 -14.96 3.04
CA GLU A 77 -2.51 -15.14 4.19
C GLU A 77 -3.65 -14.09 4.18
N MET A 78 -3.34 -12.83 3.86
CA MET A 78 -4.35 -11.77 3.74
C MET A 78 -5.36 -12.06 2.63
N LEU A 79 -4.90 -12.49 1.45
CA LEU A 79 -5.79 -12.88 0.35
C LEU A 79 -6.59 -14.15 0.67
N GLU A 80 -6.01 -15.11 1.38
CA GLU A 80 -6.71 -16.31 1.85
C GLU A 80 -7.82 -15.96 2.85
N ASN A 81 -7.62 -14.95 3.69
CA ASN A 81 -8.67 -14.44 4.57
C ASN A 81 -9.83 -13.84 3.76
N GLU A 82 -9.54 -13.00 2.75
CA GLU A 82 -10.58 -12.46 1.88
C GLU A 82 -11.33 -13.55 1.10
N ILE A 83 -10.64 -14.59 0.63
CA ILE A 83 -11.26 -15.75 -0.01
C ILE A 83 -12.27 -16.42 0.94
N LYS A 84 -11.86 -16.67 2.20
CA LYS A 84 -12.76 -17.27 3.21
C LYS A 84 -13.96 -16.38 3.50
N ASN A 85 -13.77 -15.07 3.56
CA ASN A 85 -14.84 -14.11 3.75
C ASN A 85 -15.85 -14.15 2.59
N ALA A 86 -15.37 -14.11 1.34
CA ALA A 86 -16.22 -14.19 0.15
C ALA A 86 -17.04 -15.49 0.10
N GLN A 87 -16.38 -16.62 0.34
CA GLN A 87 -17.05 -17.94 0.38
C GLN A 87 -18.07 -18.07 1.52
N SER A 88 -17.89 -17.32 2.59
CA SER A 88 -18.83 -17.25 3.73
C SER A 88 -19.93 -16.20 3.53
N GLY A 89 -20.01 -15.55 2.37
CA GLY A 89 -20.98 -14.49 2.07
C GLY A 89 -20.72 -13.17 2.80
N LYS A 90 -19.53 -12.97 3.38
CA LYS A 90 -19.11 -11.71 4.00
C LYS A 90 -18.56 -10.74 2.95
N GLU A 91 -18.47 -9.47 3.31
CA GLU A 91 -17.78 -8.49 2.49
C GLU A 91 -16.30 -8.88 2.32
N ALA A 92 -15.83 -8.85 1.07
CA ALA A 92 -14.49 -9.28 0.71
C ALA A 92 -13.96 -8.46 -0.47
N TRP A 93 -12.93 -7.67 -0.21
CA TRP A 93 -12.25 -6.87 -1.22
C TRP A 93 -10.82 -6.52 -0.79
N ALA A 94 -9.99 -6.14 -1.76
CA ALA A 94 -8.66 -5.60 -1.50
C ALA A 94 -8.34 -4.45 -2.46
N VAL A 95 -7.64 -3.43 -1.96
CA VAL A 95 -7.05 -2.37 -2.78
C VAL A 95 -5.54 -2.38 -2.60
N LEU A 96 -4.81 -2.61 -3.68
CA LEU A 96 -3.36 -2.77 -3.68
C LEU A 96 -2.73 -1.71 -4.58
N ARG A 97 -2.07 -0.73 -3.95
CA ARG A 97 -1.30 0.30 -4.64
C ARG A 97 0.18 -0.02 -4.53
N MET A 98 0.87 -0.09 -5.67
CA MET A 98 2.31 -0.36 -5.71
C MET A 98 2.94 0.10 -7.02
N ASN A 99 4.26 0.05 -7.13
CA ASN A 99 4.94 0.41 -8.37
C ASN A 99 5.01 -0.76 -9.35
N SER A 100 5.13 -2.00 -8.87
CA SER A 100 5.27 -3.17 -9.74
C SER A 100 4.71 -4.45 -9.13
N LEU A 101 3.99 -5.22 -9.95
CA LEU A 101 3.40 -6.52 -9.64
C LEU A 101 3.95 -7.59 -10.58
N VAL A 102 4.86 -8.42 -10.07
CA VAL A 102 5.66 -9.40 -10.84
C VAL A 102 5.75 -10.77 -10.16
N ASP A 103 5.58 -10.87 -8.84
CA ASP A 103 5.73 -12.15 -8.13
C ASP A 103 4.66 -13.16 -8.57
N ARG A 104 5.09 -14.28 -9.19
CA ARG A 104 4.19 -15.29 -9.77
C ARG A 104 3.31 -15.98 -8.72
N LYS A 105 3.81 -16.18 -7.49
CA LYS A 105 3.04 -16.85 -6.43
C LYS A 105 1.93 -15.93 -5.94
N ALA A 106 2.24 -14.65 -5.72
CA ALA A 106 1.25 -13.66 -5.34
C ALA A 106 0.21 -13.42 -6.44
N ILE A 107 0.63 -13.34 -7.73
CA ILE A 107 -0.30 -13.20 -8.87
C ILE A 107 -1.26 -14.38 -8.97
N ARG A 108 -0.78 -15.63 -8.80
CA ARG A 108 -1.68 -16.81 -8.77
C ARG A 108 -2.72 -16.71 -7.66
N LYS A 109 -2.31 -16.27 -6.47
CA LYS A 109 -3.23 -16.08 -5.35
C LYS A 109 -4.25 -14.96 -5.62
N LEU A 110 -3.88 -13.89 -6.33
CA LEU A 110 -4.83 -12.87 -6.78
C LEU A 110 -5.88 -13.46 -7.73
N TYR A 111 -5.50 -14.33 -8.67
CA TYR A 111 -6.46 -15.02 -9.53
C TYR A 111 -7.38 -15.95 -8.73
N GLU A 112 -6.83 -16.74 -7.80
CA GLU A 112 -7.65 -17.57 -6.90
C GLU A 112 -8.66 -16.72 -6.11
N ALA A 113 -8.24 -15.56 -5.60
CA ALA A 113 -9.10 -14.63 -4.89
C ALA A 113 -10.21 -14.07 -5.77
N SER A 114 -9.89 -13.66 -7.00
CA SER A 114 -10.88 -13.22 -7.97
C SER A 114 -11.90 -14.32 -8.28
N GLN A 115 -11.46 -15.56 -8.51
CA GLN A 115 -12.34 -16.70 -8.80
C GLN A 115 -13.25 -17.04 -7.61
N ALA A 116 -12.82 -16.77 -6.38
CA ALA A 116 -13.64 -16.92 -5.18
C ALA A 116 -14.64 -15.77 -4.95
N GLY A 117 -14.65 -14.74 -5.80
CA GLY A 117 -15.56 -13.59 -5.69
C GLY A 117 -15.00 -12.39 -4.94
N VAL A 118 -13.71 -12.38 -4.57
CA VAL A 118 -13.07 -11.22 -3.93
C VAL A 118 -12.89 -10.11 -4.96
N LYS A 119 -13.39 -8.90 -4.65
CA LYS A 119 -13.19 -7.71 -5.52
C LYS A 119 -11.82 -7.09 -5.27
N ILE A 120 -10.99 -6.96 -6.30
CA ILE A 120 -9.62 -6.48 -6.17
C ILE A 120 -9.40 -5.27 -7.06
N THR A 121 -8.92 -4.17 -6.48
CA THR A 121 -8.45 -3.01 -7.24
C THR A 121 -6.92 -2.92 -7.18
N LEU A 122 -6.28 -2.85 -8.33
CA LEU A 122 -4.84 -2.68 -8.47
C LEU A 122 -4.52 -1.30 -9.03
N ILE A 123 -3.73 -0.52 -8.29
CA ILE A 123 -3.18 0.76 -8.74
C ILE A 123 -1.68 0.53 -8.95
N THR A 124 -1.27 0.26 -10.19
CA THR A 124 0.13 -0.11 -10.50
C THR A 124 0.70 0.76 -11.60
N ARG A 125 1.64 1.65 -11.26
CA ARG A 125 2.19 2.60 -12.24
C ARG A 125 3.22 2.00 -13.20
N GLY A 126 3.97 0.99 -12.77
CA GLY A 126 5.08 0.39 -13.48
C GLY A 126 4.72 -0.97 -14.09
N ILE A 127 5.53 -1.99 -13.82
CA ILE A 127 5.38 -3.31 -14.43
C ILE A 127 4.19 -4.04 -13.77
N CYS A 128 3.21 -4.47 -14.56
CA CYS A 128 2.15 -5.36 -14.11
C CYS A 128 2.12 -6.61 -15.01
N MET A 129 2.41 -7.79 -14.44
CA MET A 129 2.30 -9.06 -15.18
C MET A 129 0.93 -9.74 -15.02
N LEU A 130 0.07 -9.21 -14.15
CA LEU A 130 -1.31 -9.69 -13.99
C LEU A 130 -2.16 -9.17 -15.15
N LYS A 131 -3.04 -10.02 -15.69
CA LYS A 131 -4.04 -9.63 -16.69
C LYS A 131 -5.39 -9.49 -15.99
N ALA A 132 -5.88 -8.26 -15.85
CA ALA A 132 -7.15 -7.96 -15.20
C ALA A 132 -8.34 -8.14 -16.17
N GLY A 133 -9.54 -8.41 -15.64
CA GLY A 133 -10.77 -8.49 -16.44
C GLY A 133 -10.90 -9.71 -17.36
N VAL A 134 -10.06 -10.73 -17.22
CA VAL A 134 -10.13 -11.95 -18.04
C VAL A 134 -11.25 -12.85 -17.52
N SER A 135 -12.15 -13.27 -18.43
CA SER A 135 -13.29 -14.11 -18.05
C SER A 135 -12.85 -15.40 -17.34
N GLU A 136 -13.62 -15.82 -16.33
CA GLU A 136 -13.39 -16.99 -15.46
C GLU A 136 -12.07 -17.00 -14.66
N LEU A 137 -11.23 -15.96 -14.79
CA LEU A 137 -9.90 -15.90 -14.18
C LEU A 137 -9.71 -14.66 -13.29
N SER A 138 -10.03 -13.48 -13.82
CA SER A 138 -9.75 -12.18 -13.18
C SER A 138 -10.84 -11.14 -13.37
N GLU A 139 -12.09 -11.58 -13.60
CA GLU A 139 -13.27 -10.72 -13.76
C GLU A 139 -13.48 -9.76 -12.58
N ASN A 140 -13.13 -10.18 -11.37
CA ASN A 140 -13.26 -9.37 -10.15
C ASN A 140 -12.02 -8.51 -9.87
N ILE A 141 -11.04 -8.49 -10.78
CA ILE A 141 -9.84 -7.65 -10.67
C ILE A 141 -9.95 -6.47 -11.64
N THR A 142 -9.94 -5.27 -11.09
CA THR A 142 -9.80 -4.03 -11.83
C THR A 142 -8.36 -3.52 -11.67
N ALA A 143 -7.67 -3.21 -12.77
CA ALA A 143 -6.30 -2.71 -12.71
C ALA A 143 -6.11 -1.46 -13.58
N PHE A 144 -5.48 -0.44 -13.04
CA PHE A 144 -5.13 0.77 -13.78
C PHE A 144 -3.79 1.36 -13.29
N SER A 145 -3.20 2.18 -14.15
CA SER A 145 -1.95 2.91 -13.92
C SER A 145 -2.22 4.40 -13.94
N ILE A 146 -1.63 5.16 -13.01
CA ILE A 146 -1.62 6.62 -13.05
C ILE A 146 -0.19 7.06 -13.33
N VAL A 147 -0.01 7.77 -14.44
CA VAL A 147 1.26 8.40 -14.81
C VAL A 147 0.99 9.88 -15.06
N ASP A 148 1.46 10.72 -14.15
CA ASP A 148 1.27 12.16 -14.21
C ASP A 148 2.55 12.91 -13.79
N ARG A 149 2.44 14.17 -13.37
CA ARG A 149 3.56 15.07 -13.06
C ARG A 149 4.47 14.51 -11.96
N TYR A 150 3.88 14.03 -10.88
CA TYR A 150 4.61 13.35 -9.80
C TYR A 150 4.70 11.85 -10.09
N LEU A 151 5.82 11.23 -9.74
CA LEU A 151 5.99 9.80 -9.85
C LEU A 151 5.27 9.13 -8.68
N GLU A 152 4.17 8.43 -8.98
CA GLU A 152 3.44 7.61 -8.01
C GLU A 152 4.38 6.58 -7.37
N HIS A 153 4.82 6.78 -6.13
CA HIS A 153 5.82 5.90 -5.50
C HIS A 153 5.31 5.19 -4.24
N GLY A 154 4.29 5.76 -3.59
CA GLY A 154 3.58 5.19 -2.45
C GLY A 154 3.11 3.76 -2.68
N ARG A 155 3.19 2.95 -1.62
CA ARG A 155 2.75 1.56 -1.59
C ARG A 155 1.85 1.37 -0.38
N ASN A 156 0.56 1.17 -0.66
CA ASN A 156 -0.47 1.02 0.34
C ASN A 156 -1.27 -0.25 0.02
N PHE A 157 -1.58 -1.01 1.05
CA PHE A 157 -2.34 -2.26 0.91
C PHE A 157 -3.50 -2.22 1.89
N VAL A 158 -4.71 -2.36 1.38
CA VAL A 158 -5.94 -2.35 2.17
C VAL A 158 -6.70 -3.64 1.90
N PHE A 159 -7.08 -4.35 2.96
CA PHE A 159 -7.86 -5.58 2.88
C PHE A 159 -9.15 -5.38 3.68
N CYS A 160 -10.30 -5.76 3.13
CA CYS A 160 -11.62 -5.59 3.74
C CYS A 160 -11.75 -6.25 5.12
N ASN A 161 -11.16 -7.43 5.27
CA ASN A 161 -11.12 -8.22 6.50
C ASN A 161 -12.52 -8.40 7.12
N GLY A 162 -13.50 -8.72 6.28
CA GLY A 162 -14.87 -9.03 6.71
C GLY A 162 -15.65 -7.82 7.23
N GLY A 163 -15.31 -6.60 6.77
CA GLY A 163 -15.97 -5.35 7.15
C GLY A 163 -15.17 -4.47 8.11
N GLU A 164 -14.00 -4.94 8.58
CA GLU A 164 -13.08 -4.19 9.46
C GLU A 164 -11.71 -4.03 8.78
N PRO A 165 -11.57 -3.05 7.86
CA PRO A 165 -10.44 -3.02 6.95
C PRO A 165 -9.09 -2.85 7.65
N ALA A 166 -8.11 -3.62 7.19
CA ALA A 166 -6.73 -3.58 7.66
C ALA A 166 -5.85 -2.81 6.66
N TYR A 167 -5.15 -1.79 7.16
CA TYR A 167 -4.34 -0.86 6.37
C TYR A 167 -2.86 -1.08 6.61
N TYR A 168 -2.10 -1.07 5.53
CA TYR A 168 -0.65 -1.24 5.54
C TYR A 168 0.03 -0.26 4.61
N ILE A 169 1.20 0.22 5.02
CA ILE A 169 2.13 0.97 4.17
C ILE A 169 3.47 0.25 4.14
N GLY A 170 4.29 0.46 3.13
CA GLY A 170 5.66 -0.07 3.18
C GLY A 170 6.50 0.17 1.95
N SER A 171 7.69 -0.41 1.94
CA SER A 171 8.68 -0.19 0.89
C SER A 171 8.65 -1.22 -0.24
N SER A 172 7.96 -2.36 -0.03
CA SER A 172 8.01 -3.49 -0.97
C SER A 172 7.01 -3.36 -2.12
N ASP A 173 7.51 -3.43 -3.35
CA ASP A 173 6.73 -3.90 -4.50
C ASP A 173 6.52 -5.42 -4.43
N TRP A 174 5.58 -5.96 -5.21
CA TRP A 174 5.36 -7.39 -5.30
C TRP A 174 6.25 -7.99 -6.39
N MET A 175 7.56 -8.01 -6.15
CA MET A 175 8.55 -8.65 -7.02
C MET A 175 9.39 -9.64 -6.23
N GLN A 176 9.86 -10.69 -6.89
CA GLN A 176 10.73 -11.71 -6.27
C GLN A 176 11.93 -11.09 -5.54
N ARG A 177 12.61 -10.12 -6.16
CA ARG A 177 13.74 -9.42 -5.52
C ARG A 177 13.37 -8.66 -4.25
N ASN A 178 12.17 -8.10 -4.16
CA ASN A 178 11.72 -7.35 -2.99
C ASN A 178 11.32 -8.33 -1.87
N PHE A 179 10.71 -9.45 -2.22
CA PHE A 179 10.29 -10.46 -1.24
C PHE A 179 11.44 -11.33 -0.72
N ASP A 180 12.43 -11.68 -1.56
CA ASP A 180 13.41 -12.72 -1.23
C ASP A 180 14.85 -12.22 -1.11
N HIS A 181 15.16 -11.04 -1.67
CA HIS A 181 16.56 -10.59 -1.85
C HIS A 181 16.83 -9.20 -1.26
N ARG A 182 15.83 -8.57 -0.66
CA ARG A 182 15.95 -7.24 -0.06
C ARG A 182 15.40 -7.27 1.36
N VAL A 183 15.90 -6.35 2.17
CA VAL A 183 15.25 -5.99 3.43
C VAL A 183 14.22 -4.92 3.09
N GLU A 184 12.95 -5.31 3.16
CA GLU A 184 11.80 -4.44 2.96
C GLU A 184 10.93 -4.51 4.22
N VAL A 185 10.18 -3.45 4.50
CA VAL A 185 9.30 -3.38 5.66
C VAL A 185 7.91 -2.98 5.22
N ILE A 186 6.91 -3.76 5.65
CA ILE A 186 5.50 -3.37 5.64
C ILE A 186 5.06 -3.16 7.08
N CYS A 187 4.38 -2.03 7.32
CA CYS A 187 3.90 -1.61 8.63
C CYS A 187 2.37 -1.55 8.63
N PRO A 188 1.71 -2.14 9.63
CA PRO A 188 0.30 -1.88 9.87
C PRO A 188 0.08 -0.43 10.31
N VAL A 189 -1.05 0.15 9.91
CA VAL A 189 -1.51 1.47 10.37
C VAL A 189 -2.68 1.24 11.31
N TYR A 190 -2.52 1.58 12.59
CA TYR A 190 -3.55 1.37 13.62
C TYR A 190 -4.43 2.58 13.87
N ASP A 191 -3.87 3.78 13.72
CA ASP A 191 -4.57 5.03 13.98
C ASP A 191 -5.70 5.24 12.97
N LYS A 192 -6.93 5.46 13.46
CA LYS A 192 -8.13 5.53 12.63
C LYS A 192 -8.17 6.77 11.75
N ASP A 193 -7.58 7.89 12.17
CA ASP A 193 -7.54 9.11 11.37
C ASP A 193 -6.54 8.96 10.23
N ILE A 194 -5.41 8.30 10.47
CA ILE A 194 -4.45 7.95 9.40
C ILE A 194 -5.04 6.91 8.44
N GLN A 195 -5.76 5.90 8.95
CA GLN A 195 -6.47 4.94 8.09
C GLN A 195 -7.45 5.64 7.15
N ARG A 196 -8.24 6.59 7.68
CA ARG A 196 -9.17 7.39 6.89
C ARG A 196 -8.45 8.25 5.86
N GLU A 197 -7.36 8.91 6.21
CA GLU A 197 -6.58 9.70 5.25
C GLU A 197 -6.04 8.82 4.11
N ILE A 198 -5.43 7.68 4.41
CA ILE A 198 -4.96 6.72 3.38
C ILE A 198 -6.11 6.32 2.46
N TRP A 199 -7.28 6.04 3.03
CA TRP A 199 -8.46 5.65 2.26
C TRP A 199 -8.94 6.78 1.34
N ASP A 200 -9.05 8.01 1.85
CA ASP A 200 -9.46 9.18 1.07
C ASP A 200 -8.52 9.41 -0.12
N LEU A 201 -7.20 9.32 0.10
CA LEU A 201 -6.20 9.44 -0.96
C LEU A 201 -6.35 8.36 -2.03
N ILE A 202 -6.54 7.10 -1.64
CA ILE A 202 -6.79 5.99 -2.56
C ILE A 202 -8.09 6.21 -3.34
N GLN A 203 -9.16 6.68 -2.69
CA GLN A 203 -10.43 6.96 -3.35
C GLN A 203 -10.32 8.07 -4.40
N ILE A 204 -9.56 9.13 -4.11
CA ILE A 204 -9.25 10.17 -5.10
C ILE A 204 -8.51 9.57 -6.31
N GLN A 205 -7.54 8.67 -6.09
CA GLN A 205 -6.84 7.99 -7.18
C GLN A 205 -7.74 7.05 -7.98
N MET A 206 -8.63 6.31 -7.33
CA MET A 206 -9.60 5.43 -8.00
C MET A 206 -10.57 6.19 -8.89
N LYS A 207 -10.88 7.45 -8.55
CA LYS A 207 -11.74 8.33 -9.34
C LYS A 207 -11.03 8.97 -10.53
N ASP A 208 -9.70 8.93 -10.60
CA ASP A 208 -8.96 9.57 -11.69
C ASP A 208 -9.45 9.07 -13.07
N ASN A 209 -9.81 10.03 -13.92
CA ASN A 209 -10.21 9.80 -15.31
C ASN A 209 -9.50 10.73 -16.30
N VAL A 210 -8.41 11.38 -15.85
CA VAL A 210 -7.60 12.29 -16.67
C VAL A 210 -6.24 11.68 -17.00
N LYS A 211 -5.66 10.92 -16.07
CA LYS A 211 -4.31 10.35 -16.14
C LYS A 211 -4.29 8.85 -15.87
N ALA A 212 -5.33 8.30 -15.26
CA ALA A 212 -5.52 6.86 -15.14
C ALA A 212 -5.68 6.20 -16.51
N ARG A 213 -5.03 5.05 -16.67
CA ARG A 213 -5.12 4.19 -17.85
C ARG A 213 -5.36 2.75 -17.46
N TRP A 214 -6.20 2.06 -18.22
CA TRP A 214 -6.52 0.67 -17.96
C TRP A 214 -5.33 -0.27 -18.20
N LEU A 215 -5.27 -1.33 -17.39
CA LEU A 215 -4.29 -2.43 -17.49
C LEU A 215 -4.97 -3.78 -17.80
N ASP A 216 -6.19 -3.77 -18.33
CA ASP A 216 -6.79 -4.97 -18.91
C ASP A 216 -6.25 -5.23 -20.33
N PRO A 217 -6.28 -6.48 -20.82
CA PRO A 217 -5.74 -6.83 -22.14
C PRO A 217 -6.41 -6.14 -23.33
N GLU A 218 -7.68 -5.73 -23.23
CA GLU A 218 -8.44 -5.18 -24.35
C GLU A 218 -8.27 -3.65 -24.47
N ASN A 219 -8.13 -2.96 -23.34
CA ASN A 219 -8.03 -1.50 -23.25
C ASN A 219 -6.68 -1.03 -22.72
N LEU A 220 -5.61 -1.79 -22.96
CA LEU A 220 -4.28 -1.51 -22.42
C LEU A 220 -3.82 -0.07 -22.76
N ASN A 221 -3.52 0.70 -21.73
CA ASN A 221 -3.13 2.12 -21.79
C ASN A 221 -4.19 3.09 -22.34
N VAL A 222 -5.43 2.65 -22.59
CA VAL A 222 -6.55 3.54 -22.87
C VAL A 222 -6.88 4.31 -21.59
N TYR A 223 -7.14 5.61 -21.72
CA TYR A 223 -7.53 6.43 -20.57
C TYR A 223 -8.83 5.90 -19.96
N LYS A 224 -8.86 5.83 -18.62
CA LYS A 224 -10.04 5.45 -17.83
C LYS A 224 -11.05 6.60 -17.85
N ARG A 225 -11.68 6.88 -18.99
CA ARG A 225 -12.60 8.01 -19.14
C ARG A 225 -13.72 7.70 -20.11
N ASP A 226 -14.94 7.97 -19.67
CA ASP A 226 -16.10 7.97 -20.55
C ASP A 226 -16.44 9.38 -21.07
N PRO A 227 -17.00 9.50 -22.29
CA PRO A 227 -17.43 10.78 -22.83
C PRO A 227 -18.46 11.48 -21.92
N GLY A 228 -18.23 12.76 -21.62
CA GLY A 228 -19.15 13.58 -20.82
C GLY A 228 -18.93 13.53 -19.31
N GLU A 229 -18.00 12.71 -18.81
CA GLU A 229 -17.66 12.68 -17.38
C GLU A 229 -16.93 13.96 -16.92
N ILE A 230 -17.22 14.34 -15.67
CA ILE A 230 -16.48 15.37 -14.94
C ILE A 230 -15.03 14.90 -14.80
N SER A 231 -14.09 15.79 -15.13
CA SER A 231 -12.66 15.48 -15.06
C SER A 231 -12.19 15.40 -13.60
N HIS A 232 -11.60 14.26 -13.26
CA HIS A 232 -10.94 13.98 -11.99
C HIS A 232 -9.46 13.72 -12.20
N ARG A 233 -8.61 14.56 -11.59
CA ARG A 233 -7.14 14.46 -11.72
C ARG A 233 -6.52 14.34 -10.33
N SER A 234 -6.19 13.11 -9.98
CA SER A 234 -5.86 12.69 -8.62
C SER A 234 -4.77 13.53 -7.96
N GLN A 235 -3.65 13.82 -8.64
CA GLN A 235 -2.54 14.57 -8.02
C GLN A 235 -2.93 16.00 -7.60
N PHE A 236 -3.86 16.63 -8.32
CA PHE A 236 -4.34 17.98 -8.00
C PHE A 236 -5.40 17.94 -6.90
N GLU A 237 -6.29 16.96 -6.94
CA GLU A 237 -7.30 16.76 -5.91
C GLU A 237 -6.67 16.34 -4.57
N ILE A 238 -5.63 15.50 -4.58
CA ILE A 238 -4.84 15.15 -3.39
C ILE A 238 -4.18 16.39 -2.80
N TYR A 239 -3.56 17.23 -3.63
CA TYR A 239 -2.96 18.48 -3.17
C TYR A 239 -4.00 19.36 -2.47
N GLN A 240 -5.18 19.53 -3.08
CA GLN A 240 -6.25 20.35 -2.53
C GLN A 240 -6.78 19.76 -1.21
N TYR A 241 -7.02 18.44 -1.16
CA TYR A 241 -7.45 17.72 0.04
C TYR A 241 -6.49 17.94 1.21
N LEU A 242 -5.19 17.72 0.99
CA LEU A 242 -4.17 17.87 2.04
C LEU A 242 -4.02 19.33 2.49
N LYS A 243 -4.12 20.28 1.55
CA LYS A 243 -4.10 21.71 1.86
C LYS A 243 -5.28 22.11 2.75
N ASP A 244 -6.49 21.69 2.39
CA ASP A 244 -7.70 22.02 3.14
C ASP A 244 -7.69 21.40 4.55
N LYS A 245 -7.18 20.16 4.67
CA LYS A 245 -6.97 19.50 5.96
C LYS A 245 -6.01 20.29 6.85
N PHE A 246 -4.87 20.72 6.30
CA PHE A 246 -3.88 21.53 7.02
C PHE A 246 -4.41 22.90 7.45
N GLU A 247 -5.12 23.60 6.55
CA GLU A 247 -5.73 24.90 6.90
C GLU A 247 -6.81 24.76 7.99
N SER A 248 -7.55 23.64 7.98
CA SER A 248 -8.55 23.34 9.00
C SER A 248 -7.94 23.05 10.37
N SER A 249 -6.79 22.37 10.43
CA SER A 249 -6.10 22.12 11.71
C SER A 249 -5.58 23.40 12.35
N ILE A 250 -5.05 24.33 11.55
CA ILE A 250 -4.62 25.65 12.06
C ILE A 250 -5.78 26.44 12.66
N LYS A 251 -6.96 26.39 12.04
CA LYS A 251 -8.16 27.10 12.54
C LYS A 251 -8.72 26.48 13.83
N ALA A 252 -8.53 25.19 14.05
CA ALA A 252 -9.01 24.51 15.25
C ALA A 252 -8.13 24.77 16.49
N GLU A 253 -6.88 25.18 16.30
CA GLU A 253 -5.93 25.50 17.37
C GLU A 253 -5.99 26.97 17.84
N ASN A 254 -6.69 27.84 17.09
CA ASN A 254 -6.89 29.27 17.41
C ASN A 254 -8.31 29.53 17.92
#